data_AF-A0A9W3DHX2-F1
#
_entry.id   AF-A0A9W3DHX2-F1
#
_cell.length_a   1.000
_cell.length_b   1.000
_cell.length_c   1.000
_cell.angle_alpha   90.00
_cell.angle_beta   90.00
_cell.angle_gamma   90.00
#
_symmetry.space_group_name_H-M   'P 1'
#
loop_
_entity.id
_entity.type
_entity.pdbx_description
1 polymer ?
#
loop_
_entity_poly.entity_id
_entity_poly.type
_entity_poly.pdbx_seq_one_letter_code
_entity_poly.pdbx_strand_id
1 'polypeptide(L)'
;MRMCYGEIVTIATNLMALIDSYDSELKSKATEMFKKFDKYLDGLKNLNKMLMVATVFDPTKKLELAKMFFEELYGLEIVEYKVVYKSLITVLRSLFKEYSVRHGNPFDPDDQSSQPSNKSQSSLEQPSNIEIVDDCAGYRRIDVRYKYKLNEIGLERKGMN
;
A
#
# COMPACT_ATOMS: atom_id res chain seq x y z
N MET A 1 -15.22 -8.59 4.14
CA MET A 1 -14.09 -7.80 4.66
C MET A 1 -13.07 -7.67 3.52
N ARG A 2 -12.90 -6.48 2.93
CA ARG A 2 -11.84 -6.24 1.93
C ARG A 2 -10.56 -5.91 2.70
N MET A 3 -9.56 -6.80 2.67
CA MET A 3 -8.23 -6.51 3.22
C MET A 3 -7.53 -5.51 2.28
N CYS A 4 -7.13 -4.36 2.80
CA CYS A 4 -6.34 -3.39 2.06
C CYS A 4 -4.86 -3.79 2.07
N TYR A 5 -4.10 -3.44 1.03
CA TYR A 5 -2.68 -3.82 0.94
C TYR A 5 -1.86 -3.32 2.14
N GLY A 6 -2.18 -2.14 2.68
CA GLY A 6 -1.51 -1.61 3.88
C GLY A 6 -1.76 -2.43 5.16
N GLU A 7 -2.95 -3.01 5.33
CA GLU A 7 -3.23 -3.87 6.49
C GLU A 7 -2.45 -5.17 6.39
N ILE A 8 -2.38 -5.74 5.19
CA ILE A 8 -1.58 -6.93 4.88
C ILE A 8 -0.11 -6.69 5.24
N VAL A 9 0.46 -5.56 4.78
CA VAL A 9 1.85 -5.20 5.06
C VAL A 9 2.05 -5.00 6.57
N THR A 10 1.14 -4.30 7.25
CA THR A 10 1.23 -4.07 8.70
C THR A 10 1.25 -5.39 9.47
N ILE A 11 0.36 -6.33 9.16
CA ILE A 11 0.32 -7.62 9.84
C ILE A 11 1.60 -8.40 9.56
N ALA A 12 2.03 -8.47 8.30
CA ALA A 12 3.21 -9.20 7.89
C ALA A 12 4.48 -8.72 8.60
N THR A 13 4.73 -7.40 8.62
CA THR A 13 5.94 -6.83 9.23
C THR A 13 5.99 -7.03 10.73
N ASN A 14 4.86 -6.87 11.42
CA ASN A 14 4.78 -7.10 12.85
C ASN A 14 5.02 -8.57 13.20
N LEU A 15 4.39 -9.51 12.47
CA LEU A 15 4.63 -10.94 12.67
C LEU A 15 6.09 -11.31 12.39
N MET A 16 6.70 -10.80 11.32
CA MET A 16 8.12 -11.04 11.02
C MET A 16 9.03 -10.58 12.16
N ALA A 17 8.79 -9.40 12.74
CA ALA A 17 9.58 -8.94 13.87
C ALA A 17 9.36 -9.77 15.15
N LEU A 18 8.14 -10.25 15.40
CA LEU A 18 7.85 -11.08 16.56
C LEU A 18 8.45 -12.49 16.47
N ILE A 19 8.68 -13.01 15.26
CA ILE A 19 9.39 -14.28 15.03
C ILE A 19 10.85 -14.19 15.50
N ASP A 20 11.43 -12.99 15.51
CA ASP A 20 12.79 -12.75 15.98
C ASP A 20 12.85 -12.38 17.47
N SER A 21 11.73 -12.50 18.21
CA SER A 21 11.68 -12.25 19.65
C SER A 21 12.57 -13.21 20.45
N TYR A 22 13.15 -12.71 21.53
CA TYR A 22 13.85 -13.51 22.54
C TYR A 22 12.91 -14.37 23.38
N ASP A 23 11.65 -13.96 23.52
CA ASP A 23 10.61 -14.74 24.18
C ASP A 23 10.21 -15.92 23.28
N SER A 24 10.57 -17.13 23.72
CA SER A 24 10.33 -18.37 22.99
C SER A 24 8.85 -18.67 22.76
N GLU A 25 7.97 -18.30 23.70
CA GLU A 25 6.54 -18.53 23.55
C GLU A 25 5.97 -17.55 22.52
N LEU A 26 6.34 -16.27 22.63
CA LEU A 26 5.92 -15.24 21.69
C LEU A 26 6.40 -15.55 20.26
N LYS A 27 7.67 -15.94 20.12
CA LYS A 27 8.26 -16.39 18.85
C LYS A 27 7.50 -17.58 18.25
N SER A 28 7.17 -18.58 19.06
CA SER A 28 6.42 -19.77 18.60
C SER A 28 5.05 -19.37 18.08
N LYS A 29 4.29 -18.57 18.85
CA LYS A 29 2.96 -18.11 18.43
C LYS A 29 3.02 -17.24 17.17
N ALA A 30 3.97 -16.31 17.10
CA ALA A 30 4.17 -15.46 15.91
C ALA A 30 4.50 -16.28 14.66
N THR A 31 5.34 -17.31 14.81
CA THR A 31 5.70 -18.22 13.72
C THR A 31 4.48 -18.99 13.19
N GLU A 32 3.62 -19.50 14.07
CA GLU A 32 2.39 -20.18 13.68
C GLU A 32 1.39 -19.25 12.99
N MET A 33 1.24 -18.03 13.51
CA MET A 33 0.39 -17.01 12.91
C MET A 33 0.89 -16.61 11.52
N PHE A 34 2.20 -16.42 11.37
CA PHE A 34 2.81 -16.07 10.08
C PHE A 34 2.66 -17.21 9.06
N LYS A 35 2.83 -18.48 9.46
CA LYS A 35 2.58 -19.63 8.58
C LYS A 35 1.14 -19.65 8.05
N LYS A 36 0.15 -19.36 8.90
CA LYS A 36 -1.26 -19.26 8.49
C LYS A 36 -1.47 -18.07 7.56
N PHE A 37 -0.91 -16.92 7.92
CA PHE A 37 -1.01 -15.69 7.14
C PHE A 37 -0.44 -15.87 5.72
N ASP A 38 0.77 -16.41 5.60
CA ASP A 38 1.43 -16.70 4.32
C ASP A 38 0.61 -17.71 3.51
N LYS A 39 0.12 -18.79 4.13
CA LYS A 39 -0.75 -19.78 3.48
C LYS A 39 -2.02 -19.17 2.89
N TYR A 40 -2.71 -18.30 3.63
CA TYR A 40 -3.97 -17.70 3.16
C TYR A 40 -3.78 -16.67 2.04
N LEU A 41 -2.57 -16.13 1.90
CA LEU A 41 -2.21 -15.20 0.82
C LEU A 41 -1.60 -15.90 -0.39
N ASP A 42 -1.56 -17.24 -0.39
CA ASP A 42 -0.85 -18.06 -1.39
C ASP A 42 0.66 -17.75 -1.45
N GLY A 43 1.23 -17.37 -0.31
CA GLY A 43 2.56 -16.83 -0.20
C GLY A 43 2.57 -15.33 -0.46
N LEU A 44 3.27 -14.58 0.39
CA LEU A 44 3.44 -13.13 0.22
C LEU A 44 4.00 -12.75 -1.17
N LYS A 45 4.78 -13.65 -1.78
CA LYS A 45 5.33 -13.54 -3.13
C LYS A 45 4.27 -13.56 -4.25
N ASN A 46 3.12 -14.19 -4.02
CA ASN A 46 2.03 -14.33 -5.00
C ASN A 46 0.85 -13.39 -4.72
N LEU A 47 1.04 -12.37 -3.88
CA LEU A 47 0.00 -11.43 -3.54
C LEU A 47 -0.65 -10.81 -4.79
N ASN A 48 -1.98 -10.71 -4.80
CA ASN A 48 -2.73 -10.16 -5.92
C ASN A 48 -2.25 -8.74 -6.26
N LYS A 49 -1.67 -8.58 -7.46
CA LYS A 49 -1.14 -7.32 -7.99
C LYS A 49 -2.20 -6.21 -8.05
N MET A 50 -3.48 -6.54 -8.15
CA MET A 50 -4.55 -5.55 -8.12
C MET A 50 -4.68 -4.83 -6.78
N LEU A 51 -4.27 -5.45 -5.66
CA LEU A 51 -4.21 -4.79 -4.36
C LEU A 51 -3.15 -3.68 -4.34
N MET A 52 -2.04 -3.91 -5.03
CA MET A 52 -0.98 -2.92 -5.22
C MET A 52 -1.45 -1.80 -6.15
N VAL A 53 -2.08 -2.15 -7.28
CA VAL A 53 -2.64 -1.17 -8.23
C VAL A 53 -3.69 -0.28 -7.54
N ALA A 54 -4.60 -0.86 -6.77
CA ALA A 54 -5.61 -0.12 -6.01
C ALA A 54 -4.96 0.86 -5.01
N THR A 55 -3.82 0.48 -4.43
CA THR A 55 -3.05 1.38 -3.55
C THR A 55 -2.46 2.55 -4.33
N VAL A 56 -1.95 2.34 -5.54
CA VAL A 56 -1.39 3.41 -6.38
C VAL A 56 -2.47 4.34 -6.93
N PHE A 57 -3.67 3.83 -7.16
CA PHE A 57 -4.80 4.58 -7.70
C PHE A 57 -5.57 5.38 -6.65
N ASP A 58 -5.36 5.09 -5.36
CA ASP A 58 -5.90 5.93 -4.29
C ASP A 58 -5.20 7.30 -4.35
N PRO A 59 -5.91 8.42 -4.60
CA PRO A 59 -5.30 9.74 -4.79
C PRO A 59 -4.45 10.23 -3.61
N THR A 60 -4.72 9.71 -2.40
CA THR A 60 -3.98 10.04 -1.18
C THR A 60 -2.73 9.17 -1.01
N LYS A 61 -2.62 8.08 -1.78
CA LYS A 61 -1.58 7.07 -1.69
C LYS A 61 -0.87 6.96 -3.04
N LYS A 62 0.34 7.48 -3.13
CA LYS A 62 1.09 7.49 -4.39
C LYS A 62 1.83 6.16 -4.59
N LEU A 63 2.44 6.00 -5.76
CA LEU A 63 3.41 4.91 -6.03
C LEU A 63 4.47 4.78 -4.92
N GLU A 64 4.81 5.89 -4.25
CA GLU A 64 5.74 5.92 -3.13
C GLU A 64 5.29 5.06 -1.94
N LEU A 65 3.97 4.97 -1.67
CA LEU A 65 3.45 4.06 -0.64
C LEU A 65 3.68 2.61 -1.02
N ALA A 66 3.44 2.24 -2.29
CA ALA A 66 3.70 0.89 -2.76
C ALA A 66 5.18 0.53 -2.69
N LYS A 67 6.09 1.47 -2.99
CA LYS A 67 7.54 1.26 -2.79
C LYS A 67 7.87 1.01 -1.33
N MET A 68 7.33 1.81 -0.41
CA MET A 68 7.54 1.61 1.03
C MET A 68 7.06 0.23 1.49
N PHE A 69 5.93 -0.24 0.98
CA PHE A 69 5.47 -1.60 1.28
C PHE A 69 6.44 -2.68 0.79
N PHE A 70 7.05 -2.51 -0.38
CA PHE A 70 8.05 -3.45 -0.88
C PHE A 70 9.33 -3.41 -0.05
N GLU A 71 9.76 -2.24 0.40
CA GLU A 71 10.91 -2.08 1.31
C GLU A 71 10.66 -2.82 2.63
N GLU A 72 9.47 -2.67 3.20
CA GLU A 72 9.09 -3.29 4.48
C GLU A 72 8.93 -4.82 4.39
N LEU A 73 8.46 -5.32 3.25
CA LEU A 73 8.24 -6.76 3.06
C LEU A 73 9.48 -7.52 2.57
N TYR A 74 10.31 -6.88 1.74
CA TYR A 74 11.41 -7.54 1.04
C TYR A 74 12.78 -6.95 1.35
N GLY A 75 12.89 -5.77 1.96
CA GLY A 75 14.16 -5.06 2.13
C GLY A 75 14.61 -4.30 0.88
N LEU A 76 15.50 -3.31 1.07
CA LEU A 76 15.92 -2.34 0.05
C LEU A 76 16.80 -2.90 -1.08
N GLU A 77 17.49 -4.04 -0.87
CA GLU A 77 18.51 -4.55 -1.80
C GLU A 77 18.23 -5.95 -2.36
N ILE A 78 17.00 -6.43 -2.23
CA ILE A 78 16.66 -7.81 -2.55
C ILE A 78 16.05 -7.92 -3.97
N VAL A 79 16.41 -8.99 -4.68
CA VAL A 79 15.97 -9.25 -6.07
C VAL A 79 14.45 -9.20 -6.18
N GLU A 80 13.76 -9.71 -5.16
CA GLU A 80 12.31 -9.71 -5.02
C GLU A 80 11.69 -8.30 -5.11
N TYR A 81 12.27 -7.29 -4.45
CA TYR A 81 11.80 -5.90 -4.55
C TYR A 81 11.75 -5.45 -6.01
N LYS A 82 12.87 -5.66 -6.74
CA LYS A 82 13.00 -5.22 -8.13
C LYS A 82 12.03 -5.97 -9.05
N VAL A 83 11.83 -7.26 -8.82
CA VAL A 83 10.89 -8.08 -9.58
C VAL A 83 9.45 -7.61 -9.38
N VAL A 84 9.01 -7.43 -8.14
CA VAL A 84 7.65 -7.01 -7.82
C VAL A 84 7.39 -5.58 -8.32
N TYR A 85 8.33 -4.66 -8.10
CA TYR A 85 8.24 -3.29 -8.60
C TYR A 85 8.13 -3.24 -10.13
N LYS A 86 9.01 -3.94 -10.85
CA LYS A 86 8.96 -4.02 -12.32
C LYS A 86 7.63 -4.62 -12.81
N SER A 87 7.13 -5.64 -12.12
CA SER A 87 5.82 -6.22 -12.45
C SER A 87 4.68 -5.23 -12.24
N LEU A 88 4.68 -4.46 -11.15
CA LEU A 88 3.66 -3.43 -10.89
C LEU A 88 3.67 -2.35 -11.96
N ILE A 89 4.86 -1.81 -12.29
CA ILE A 89 5.02 -0.80 -13.34
C ILE A 89 4.54 -1.33 -14.70
N THR A 90 4.79 -2.61 -15.00
CA THR A 90 4.32 -3.24 -16.24
C THR A 90 2.79 -3.24 -16.30
N VAL A 91 2.11 -3.65 -15.22
CA VAL A 91 0.64 -3.63 -15.16
C VAL A 91 0.10 -2.21 -15.30
N LEU A 92 0.68 -1.23 -14.59
CA LEU A 92 0.25 0.17 -14.67
C LEU A 92 0.40 0.74 -16.10
N ARG A 93 1.51 0.41 -16.79
CA ARG A 93 1.72 0.80 -18.19
C ARG A 93 0.72 0.14 -19.13
N SER A 94 0.42 -1.14 -18.93
CA SER A 94 -0.61 -1.84 -19.72
C SER A 94 -1.98 -1.23 -19.52
N LEU A 95 -2.36 -0.92 -18.27
CA LEU A 95 -3.63 -0.25 -17.95
C LEU A 95 -3.70 1.14 -18.61
N PHE A 96 -2.61 1.91 -18.53
CA PHE A 96 -2.53 3.21 -19.19
C PHE A 96 -2.68 3.09 -20.72
N LYS A 97 -1.94 2.17 -21.35
CA LYS A 97 -2.04 1.92 -22.80
C LYS A 97 -3.47 1.59 -23.20
N GLU A 98 -4.12 0.68 -22.49
CA GLU A 98 -5.50 0.27 -22.76
C GLU A 98 -6.48 1.44 -22.59
N TYR A 99 -6.30 2.24 -21.53
CA TYR A 99 -7.08 3.46 -21.31
C TYR A 99 -6.91 4.45 -22.47
N SER A 100 -5.67 4.72 -22.88
CA SER A 100 -5.34 5.62 -23.98
C SER A 100 -5.87 5.15 -25.32
N VAL A 101 -5.91 3.85 -25.60
CA VAL A 101 -6.51 3.33 -26.85
C VAL A 101 -8.02 3.58 -26.88
N ARG A 102 -8.68 3.52 -25.71
CA ARG A 102 -10.15 3.65 -25.60
C ARG A 102 -10.63 5.10 -25.49
N HIS A 103 -9.80 5.99 -24.96
CA HIS A 103 -10.18 7.37 -24.63
C HIS A 103 -9.23 8.42 -25.23
N GLY A 104 -8.18 8.01 -25.92
CA GLY A 104 -7.35 8.89 -26.71
C GLY A 104 -8.05 9.18 -28.02
N ASN A 105 -8.76 10.31 -28.09
CA ASN A 105 -9.03 10.92 -29.39
C ASN A 105 -7.69 11.17 -30.12
N PRO A 106 -7.65 11.12 -31.46
CA PRO A 106 -6.59 11.77 -32.20
C PRO A 106 -6.49 13.22 -31.69
N PHE A 107 -5.29 13.68 -31.38
CA PHE A 107 -5.03 15.02 -30.89
C PHE A 107 -5.63 16.06 -31.87
N ASP A 108 -6.84 16.56 -31.61
CA ASP A 108 -7.37 17.78 -32.22
C ASP A 108 -6.93 18.96 -31.34
N PRO A 109 -6.24 19.98 -31.86
CA PRO A 109 -5.62 21.02 -31.03
C PRO A 109 -6.61 22.03 -30.39
N ASP A 110 -7.92 21.83 -30.48
CA ASP A 110 -8.91 22.86 -30.14
C ASP A 110 -10.14 22.32 -29.38
N ASP A 111 -9.92 21.58 -28.29
CA ASP A 111 -11.04 21.19 -27.41
C ASP A 111 -10.84 21.73 -25.99
N GLN A 112 -11.53 22.83 -25.72
CA GLN A 112 -11.58 23.47 -24.41
C GLN A 112 -12.37 22.60 -23.42
N SER A 113 -11.65 22.16 -22.39
CA SER A 113 -12.14 21.64 -21.11
C SER A 113 -13.56 22.12 -20.75
N SER A 114 -14.49 21.17 -20.68
CA SER A 114 -15.71 21.31 -19.88
C SER A 114 -15.79 20.14 -18.89
N GLN A 115 -15.40 20.39 -17.64
CA GLN A 115 -15.63 19.46 -16.53
C GLN A 115 -17.13 19.49 -16.14
N PRO A 116 -17.81 18.33 -16.01
CA PRO A 116 -19.02 18.25 -15.20
C PRO A 116 -18.64 18.09 -13.72
N SER A 117 -19.01 19.07 -12.92
CA SER A 117 -18.92 19.04 -11.46
C SER A 117 -19.99 18.12 -10.87
N ASN A 118 -19.67 16.84 -10.69
CA ASN A 118 -20.51 15.94 -9.90
C ASN A 118 -20.02 15.94 -8.45
N LYS A 119 -20.74 16.67 -7.58
CA LYS A 119 -20.66 16.50 -6.12
C LYS A 119 -21.29 15.16 -5.76
N SER A 120 -20.48 14.11 -5.65
CA SER A 120 -20.89 12.88 -4.96
C SER A 120 -20.46 13.00 -3.49
N GLN A 121 -21.45 13.14 -2.59
CA GLN A 121 -21.23 12.99 -1.16
C GLN A 121 -20.84 11.55 -0.88
N SER A 122 -19.55 11.30 -0.69
CA SER A 122 -19.06 10.09 -0.05
C SER A 122 -19.34 10.23 1.45
N SER A 123 -20.16 9.35 1.99
CA SER A 123 -20.26 9.16 3.45
C SER A 123 -18.87 8.93 4.00
N LEU A 124 -18.45 9.79 4.93
CA LEU A 124 -17.30 9.57 5.78
C LEU A 124 -17.59 8.33 6.63
N GLU A 125 -17.11 7.18 6.21
CA GLU A 125 -16.81 6.13 7.17
C GLU A 125 -15.73 6.71 8.07
N GLN A 126 -16.12 7.05 9.29
CA GLN A 126 -15.18 7.45 10.32
C GLN A 126 -14.14 6.33 10.42
N PRO A 127 -12.83 6.63 10.34
CA PRO A 127 -11.85 5.65 10.76
C PRO A 127 -12.20 5.34 12.21
N SER A 128 -12.51 4.08 12.50
CA SER A 128 -12.51 3.59 13.86
C SER A 128 -11.12 3.88 14.40
N ASN A 129 -11.00 4.97 15.16
CA ASN A 129 -9.81 5.27 15.95
C ASN A 129 -9.76 4.19 17.02
N ILE A 130 -9.29 3.01 16.65
CA ILE A 130 -8.74 2.09 17.61
C ILE A 130 -7.46 2.81 18.05
N GLU A 131 -7.60 3.60 19.10
CA GLU A 131 -6.49 4.06 19.92
C GLU A 131 -5.91 2.79 20.54
N ILE A 132 -5.07 2.12 19.76
CA ILE A 132 -4.23 1.04 20.26
C ILE A 132 -3.29 1.76 21.21
N VAL A 133 -3.55 1.56 22.50
CA VAL A 133 -2.73 2.04 23.60
C VAL A 133 -1.28 1.77 23.23
N ASP A 134 -0.47 2.82 23.22
CA ASP A 134 0.96 2.85 22.93
C ASP A 134 1.76 2.15 24.05
N ASP A 135 1.37 0.91 24.38
CA ASP A 135 1.93 0.14 25.49
C ASP A 135 2.44 -1.24 25.05
N CYS A 136 2.43 -1.51 23.73
CA CYS A 136 3.23 -2.59 23.15
C CYS A 136 4.41 -1.95 22.41
N ALA A 137 5.51 -1.73 23.14
CA ALA A 137 6.76 -1.18 22.62
C ALA A 137 7.22 -2.00 21.39
N GLY A 138 6.88 -1.53 20.18
CA GLY A 138 7.32 -2.15 18.92
C GLY A 138 6.26 -2.40 17.84
N TYR A 139 4.97 -2.11 18.06
CA TYR A 139 3.96 -2.29 17.00
C TYR A 139 4.13 -1.27 15.85
N ARG A 140 4.45 -1.77 14.65
CA ARG A 140 4.78 -0.94 13.48
C ARG A 140 3.56 -0.71 12.59
N ARG A 141 2.90 0.44 12.79
CA ARG A 141 1.78 0.90 11.95
C ARG A 141 2.28 1.53 10.65
N ILE A 142 1.85 0.98 9.51
CA ILE A 142 2.34 1.42 8.21
C ILE A 142 1.85 2.81 7.81
N ASP A 143 0.65 3.21 8.24
CA ASP A 143 0.09 4.53 7.98
C ASP A 143 0.85 5.62 8.71
N VAL A 144 1.26 5.35 9.96
CA VAL A 144 2.14 6.22 10.74
C VAL A 144 3.51 6.33 10.08
N ARG A 145 4.10 5.20 9.65
CA ARG A 145 5.40 5.18 8.97
C ARG A 145 5.39 5.96 7.66
N TYR A 146 4.31 5.84 6.87
CA TYR A 146 4.17 6.58 5.62
C TYR A 146 4.10 8.09 5.84
N LYS A 147 3.40 8.56 6.87
CA LYS A 147 3.36 9.99 7.22
C LYS A 147 4.76 10.52 7.52
N TYR A 148 5.56 9.80 8.30
CA TYR A 148 6.95 10.18 8.56
C TYR A 148 7.79 10.22 7.27
N LYS A 149 7.65 9.22 6.39
CA LYS A 149 8.37 9.18 5.11
C LYS A 149 7.98 10.36 4.19
N LEU A 150 6.71 10.76 4.17
CA LEU A 150 6.27 11.94 3.40
C LEU A 150 6.88 13.24 3.93
N ASN A 151 6.96 13.39 5.25
CA ASN A 151 7.58 14.55 5.88
C ASN A 151 9.09 14.62 5.57
N GLU A 152 9.79 13.47 5.59
CA GLU A 152 11.21 13.38 5.23
C GLU A 152 11.49 13.77 3.77
N ILE A 153 10.60 13.37 2.85
CA ILE A 153 10.72 13.67 1.41
C ILE A 153 10.27 15.12 1.08
N GLY A 154 9.82 15.89 2.07
CA GLY A 154 9.36 17.28 1.88
C GLY A 154 8.03 17.38 1.12
N LEU A 155 7.27 16.29 1.06
CA LEU A 155 5.93 16.24 0.45
C LEU A 155 4.86 16.61 1.48
N GLU A 156 5.02 17.76 2.13
CA GLU A 156 3.93 18.38 2.90
C GLU A 156 2.76 18.69 1.95
N ARG A 157 1.55 18.29 2.35
CA ARG A 157 0.34 18.64 1.60
C ARG A 157 0.19 20.16 1.61
N LYS A 158 0.61 20.82 0.53
CA LYS A 158 0.20 22.20 0.26
C LYS A 158 -1.29 22.19 -0.04
N GLY A 159 -2.10 22.52 0.96
CA GLY A 159 -3.51 22.85 0.80
C GLY A 159 -4.40 22.27 1.90
N MET A 160 -4.70 23.10 2.90
CA MET A 160 -6.05 23.42 3.36
C MET A 160 -5.95 24.60 4.34
N ASN A 161 -5.91 25.81 3.77
CA ASN A 161 -6.54 27.00 4.36
C ASN A 161 -7.88 27.17 3.65
#